data_AF-A0AA88GL24-F1
#
_entry.id   AF-A0AA88GL24-F1
#
_cell.length_a   1.000
_cell.length_b   1.000
_cell.length_c   1.000
_cell.angle_alpha   90.00
_cell.angle_beta   90.00
_cell.angle_gamma   90.00
#
_symmetry.space_group_name_H-M   'P 1'
#
loop_
_entity.id
_entity.type
_entity.pdbx_description
1 polymer ?
#
loop_
_entity_poly.entity_id
_entity_poly.type
_entity_poly.pdbx_seq_one_letter_code
_entity_poly.pdbx_strand_id
1 'polypeptide(L)'
;MFQKDQLLNQLANCTHSQSLSTNNFLLSDYTILNKENSSGYLGKILYLQHKTQHDSSCILKMVPSAPKSDITVQNDDQESNNLIQTIMLNSVQIHKRECFFYSELLPMIHRLQLLNQDEILFPKMYQYYIEEENGKAFPRGGGFIVMENLLCENVQTVAHCDELTIRGLSSQEFIRTLKSLSKFHAISFHPELRYKIDQAQQLMDQHGNQQLLNNKLYEESIEGEFSKIFTEYALNLLSTKFKDQEFISYVNQSKVFRSLGKPLEFYQELIEKLDSLWNVYDLDSKNSPLLSVLCHGDFWLNNVLFLQHQQHSPQQSTLAFIDFQWVHIGPLFRDLFYFIYSSSELDIYLLLSDERKKQEFLLQHYFSILQEWFEKYKDNSESLVNVDTILNFMEQANTLKRLGLKQFILSFEIFLDSAQRVNQTEYWLNAIDRLLLVFHDCALV
;
A
#
# COMPACT_ATOMS: atom_id res chain seq x y z
N MET A 1 27.91 6.24 -8.19
CA MET A 1 28.49 5.27 -7.24
C MET A 1 28.96 6.06 -6.02
N PHE A 2 28.21 6.06 -4.91
CA PHE A 2 28.73 6.64 -3.66
C PHE A 2 29.72 5.63 -3.06
N GLN A 3 30.88 6.10 -2.59
CA GLN A 3 31.83 5.24 -1.90
C GLN A 3 31.19 4.82 -0.56
N LYS A 4 31.08 3.51 -0.32
CA LYS A 4 30.52 2.88 0.89
C LYS A 4 30.96 3.57 2.19
N ASP A 5 32.21 4.02 2.23
CA ASP A 5 32.82 4.67 3.40
C ASP A 5 32.29 6.10 3.65
N GLN A 6 31.90 6.85 2.61
CA GLN A 6 31.29 8.17 2.77
C GLN A 6 29.88 8.07 3.37
N LEU A 7 29.08 7.11 2.90
CA LEU A 7 27.73 6.84 3.40
C LEU A 7 27.76 6.41 4.87
N LEU A 8 28.67 5.49 5.23
CA LEU A 8 28.86 5.03 6.62
C LEU A 8 29.29 6.17 7.56
N ASN A 9 30.24 7.01 7.14
CA ASN A 9 30.72 8.13 7.94
C ASN A 9 29.64 9.19 8.17
N GLN A 10 28.79 9.46 7.18
CA GLN A 10 27.70 10.43 7.33
C GLN A 10 26.55 9.88 8.16
N LEU A 11 26.19 8.61 7.98
CA LEU A 11 25.22 7.92 8.82
C LEU A 11 25.63 7.89 10.29
N ALA A 12 26.92 7.70 10.59
CA ALA A 12 27.45 7.76 11.95
C ALA A 12 27.33 9.15 12.60
N ASN A 13 27.26 10.23 11.80
CA ASN A 13 27.12 11.60 12.31
C ASN A 13 25.66 12.01 12.57
N CYS A 14 24.67 11.24 12.09
CA CYS A 14 23.24 11.51 12.26
C CYS A 14 22.67 11.00 13.59
N THR A 15 23.48 10.40 14.47
CA THR A 15 23.05 9.78 15.74
C THR A 15 22.66 10.80 16.84
N HIS A 16 22.34 12.05 16.48
CA HIS A 16 22.10 13.14 17.42
C HIS A 16 20.65 13.69 17.46
N SER A 17 19.69 13.16 16.70
CA SER A 17 18.31 13.67 16.71
C SER A 17 17.27 12.69 17.26
N GLN A 18 16.69 13.11 18.38
CA GLN A 18 15.45 12.70 19.06
C GLN A 18 15.23 11.20 19.34
N SER A 19 15.70 10.79 20.52
CA SER A 19 15.35 9.56 21.21
C SER A 19 13.92 9.59 21.74
N LEU A 20 13.09 8.64 21.34
CA LEU A 20 12.13 8.01 22.25
C LEU A 20 12.71 6.64 22.64
N SER A 21 12.82 6.44 23.95
CA SER A 21 13.59 5.39 24.62
C SER A 21 13.32 3.97 24.11
N THR A 22 14.36 3.26 23.66
CA THR A 22 14.92 2.02 24.27
C THR A 22 15.93 1.40 23.30
N ASN A 23 17.16 1.16 23.79
CA ASN A 23 18.34 0.63 23.06
C ASN A 23 18.84 1.49 21.88
N ASN A 24 19.80 2.39 22.17
CA ASN A 24 20.53 3.16 21.16
C ASN A 24 21.45 2.24 20.33
N PHE A 25 20.93 1.65 19.26
CA PHE A 25 21.77 1.06 18.22
C PHE A 25 22.39 2.21 17.42
N LEU A 26 23.72 2.36 17.48
CA LEU A 26 24.40 3.35 16.65
C LEU A 26 24.55 2.76 15.26
N LEU A 27 24.34 3.55 14.19
CA LEU A 27 24.54 3.01 12.85
C LEU A 27 25.99 2.59 12.59
N SER A 28 26.94 3.14 13.36
CA SER A 28 28.33 2.69 13.40
C SER A 28 28.50 1.22 13.79
N ASP A 29 27.49 0.60 14.41
CA ASP A 29 27.51 -0.79 14.85
C ASP A 29 27.21 -1.77 13.70
N TYR A 30 26.85 -1.26 12.52
CA TYR A 30 26.52 -2.05 11.34
C TYR A 30 27.55 -1.92 10.21
N THR A 31 27.67 -2.97 9.42
CA THR A 31 28.43 -3.00 8.17
C THR A 31 27.47 -3.13 7.00
N ILE A 32 27.61 -2.27 5.98
CA ILE A 32 26.82 -2.37 4.74
C ILE A 32 27.33 -3.56 3.90
N LEU A 33 26.44 -4.52 3.62
CA LEU A 33 26.72 -5.69 2.79
C LEU A 33 26.58 -5.42 1.28
N ASN A 34 26.02 -4.27 0.88
CA ASN A 34 25.89 -3.82 -0.52
C ASN A 34 25.18 -4.81 -1.47
N LYS A 35 24.31 -5.68 -0.94
CA LYS A 35 23.29 -6.33 -1.76
C LYS A 35 22.18 -5.30 -1.96
N GLU A 36 22.05 -4.73 -3.15
CA GLU A 36 20.98 -3.77 -3.47
C GLU A 36 19.74 -4.57 -3.91
N ASN A 37 18.59 -4.35 -3.27
CA ASN A 37 17.30 -4.87 -3.72
C ASN A 37 16.40 -3.71 -4.15
N SER A 38 15.88 -3.83 -5.37
CA SER A 38 14.93 -2.96 -6.10
C SER A 38 15.26 -1.47 -6.27
N SER A 39 14.72 -0.96 -7.38
CA SER A 39 14.73 0.40 -7.89
C SER A 39 13.30 0.93 -7.84
N GLY A 40 12.83 1.32 -6.65
CA GLY A 40 11.58 2.07 -6.51
C GLY A 40 11.84 3.58 -6.52
N TYR A 41 10.81 4.38 -6.80
CA TYR A 41 10.85 5.85 -6.86
C TYR A 41 11.41 6.55 -5.60
N LEU A 42 11.60 5.83 -4.49
CA LEU A 42 11.70 6.42 -3.17
C LEU A 42 12.85 5.92 -2.34
N GLY A 43 13.72 5.08 -2.89
CA GLY A 43 14.88 4.70 -2.12
C GLY A 43 15.70 3.53 -2.59
N LYS A 44 16.90 3.45 -2.02
CA LYS A 44 17.73 2.25 -2.10
C LYS A 44 17.54 1.45 -0.83
N ILE A 45 17.28 0.16 -1.00
CA ILE A 45 17.30 -0.80 0.10
C ILE A 45 18.68 -1.45 0.15
N LEU A 46 19.32 -1.36 1.33
CA LEU A 46 20.63 -1.93 1.59
C LEU A 46 20.54 -2.92 2.75
N TYR A 47 21.25 -4.05 2.62
CA TYR A 47 21.46 -4.97 3.74
C TYR A 47 22.58 -4.49 4.66
N LEU A 48 22.29 -4.52 5.95
CA LEU A 48 23.22 -4.24 7.03
C LEU A 48 23.45 -5.51 7.87
N GLN A 49 24.67 -5.69 8.36
CA GLN A 49 25.02 -6.75 9.31
C GLN A 49 25.62 -6.14 10.58
N HIS A 50 25.15 -6.57 11.74
CA HIS A 50 25.73 -6.12 13.01
C HIS A 50 27.19 -6.58 13.12
N LYS A 51 28.11 -5.66 13.48
CA LYS A 51 29.57 -5.90 13.48
C LYS A 51 30.01 -6.97 14.47
N THR A 52 29.29 -7.13 15.58
CA THR A 52 29.68 -8.00 16.70
C THR A 52 28.74 -9.19 16.93
N GLN A 53 27.60 -9.25 16.21
CA GLN A 53 26.71 -10.40 16.24
C GLN A 53 26.78 -11.10 14.89
N HIS A 54 27.40 -12.28 14.87
CA HIS A 54 27.23 -13.21 13.76
C HIS A 54 25.73 -13.61 13.77
N ASP A 55 24.96 -13.08 12.81
CA ASP A 55 23.64 -13.56 12.32
C ASP A 55 22.49 -12.52 12.31
N SER A 56 22.64 -11.36 12.95
CA SER A 56 21.59 -10.32 12.92
C SER A 56 21.76 -9.39 11.71
N SER A 57 21.06 -9.68 10.60
CA SER A 57 20.98 -8.74 9.47
C SER A 57 19.73 -7.86 9.54
N CYS A 58 19.83 -6.62 9.09
CA CYS A 58 18.73 -5.66 9.02
C CYS A 58 18.67 -4.98 7.65
N ILE A 59 17.54 -4.34 7.38
CA ILE A 59 17.23 -3.61 6.16
C ILE A 59 17.39 -2.12 6.44
N LEU A 60 18.17 -1.42 5.62
CA LEU A 60 18.26 0.03 5.58
C LEU A 60 17.53 0.54 4.34
N LYS A 61 16.36 1.17 4.53
CA LYS A 61 15.59 1.87 3.51
C LYS A 61 16.02 3.33 3.51
N MET A 62 16.73 3.77 2.47
CA MET A 62 17.16 5.17 2.34
C MET A 62 16.22 5.95 1.44
N VAL A 63 15.74 7.11 1.88
CA VAL A 63 14.87 8.00 1.12
C VAL A 63 15.66 9.23 0.68
N PRO A 64 15.76 9.57 -0.62
CA PRO A 64 16.45 10.78 -1.05
C PRO A 64 15.63 12.02 -0.69
N SER A 65 16.25 13.19 -0.62
CA SER A 65 15.52 14.44 -0.47
C SER A 65 14.71 14.76 -1.71
N ALA A 66 13.69 15.60 -1.52
CA ALA A 66 13.12 16.32 -2.64
C ALA A 66 14.25 17.12 -3.33
N PRO A 67 14.31 17.13 -4.67
CA PRO A 67 15.13 18.07 -5.40
C PRO A 67 14.82 19.50 -4.94
N LYS A 68 15.85 20.36 -4.82
CA LYS A 68 15.62 21.79 -4.62
C LYS A 68 14.88 22.33 -5.84
N SER A 69 13.90 23.21 -5.61
CA SER A 69 13.01 23.83 -6.60
C SER A 69 13.68 24.58 -7.77
N ASP A 70 15.01 24.58 -7.87
CA ASP A 70 15.80 25.28 -8.89
C ASP A 70 16.36 24.32 -9.97
N ILE A 71 15.55 23.37 -10.45
CA ILE A 71 15.97 22.54 -11.59
C ILE A 71 15.88 23.40 -12.86
N THR A 72 17.04 23.83 -13.36
CA THR A 72 17.19 24.33 -14.71
C THR A 72 17.18 23.15 -15.70
N VAL A 73 16.29 23.27 -16.68
CA VAL A 73 15.77 22.29 -17.62
C VAL A 73 16.83 21.69 -18.53
N GLN A 74 17.03 20.36 -18.47
CA GLN A 74 17.52 19.52 -19.57
C GLN A 74 16.99 18.06 -19.43
N ASN A 75 15.99 17.70 -20.26
CA ASN A 75 15.39 16.38 -20.54
C ASN A 75 14.06 16.03 -19.81
N ASP A 76 13.01 15.78 -20.62
CA ASP A 76 11.59 15.61 -20.23
C ASP A 76 11.35 14.42 -19.25
N ASP A 77 11.96 13.24 -19.46
CA ASP A 77 11.70 12.06 -18.62
C ASP A 77 12.29 12.18 -17.20
N GLN A 78 13.41 12.88 -17.05
CA GLN A 78 14.05 13.07 -15.75
C GLN A 78 13.31 14.14 -14.93
N GLU A 79 12.66 15.09 -15.60
CA GLU A 79 11.84 16.13 -15.00
C GLU A 79 10.57 15.55 -14.35
N SER A 80 9.83 14.70 -15.06
CA SER A 80 8.63 14.04 -14.52
C SER A 80 8.96 13.18 -13.29
N ASN A 81 10.06 12.44 -13.31
CA ASN A 81 10.51 11.63 -12.17
C ASN A 81 10.86 12.48 -10.94
N ASN A 82 11.55 13.61 -11.13
CA ASN A 82 11.88 14.54 -10.05
C ASN A 82 10.63 15.21 -9.47
N LEU A 83 9.66 15.57 -10.32
CA LEU A 83 8.39 16.16 -9.89
C LEU A 83 7.57 15.16 -9.07
N ILE A 84 7.42 13.94 -9.56
CA ILE A 84 6.76 12.84 -8.83
C ILE A 84 7.41 12.64 -7.46
N GLN A 85 8.73 12.56 -7.42
CA GLN A 85 9.47 12.39 -6.16
C GLN A 85 9.25 13.58 -5.21
N THR A 86 9.22 14.81 -5.74
CA THR A 86 8.94 16.02 -4.96
C THR A 86 7.54 15.96 -4.34
N ILE A 87 6.53 15.61 -5.13
CA ILE A 87 5.14 15.52 -4.67
C ILE A 87 5.00 14.42 -3.60
N MET A 88 5.60 13.24 -3.82
CA MET A 88 5.56 12.13 -2.86
C MET A 88 6.21 12.49 -1.51
N LEU A 89 7.31 13.24 -1.52
CA LEU A 89 8.06 13.57 -0.31
C LEU A 89 7.53 14.81 0.42
N ASN A 90 7.12 15.85 -0.33
CA ASN A 90 6.74 17.13 0.24
C ASN A 90 5.22 17.26 0.43
N SER A 91 4.44 16.83 -0.56
CA SER A 91 2.97 16.93 -0.51
C SER A 91 2.38 15.73 0.23
N VAL A 92 2.63 14.51 -0.25
CA VAL A 92 2.08 13.29 0.36
C VAL A 92 2.79 12.96 1.68
N GLN A 93 4.10 13.23 1.77
CA GLN A 93 4.93 12.99 2.95
C GLN A 93 5.03 11.52 3.37
N ILE A 94 5.11 10.63 2.38
CA ILE A 94 5.07 9.17 2.59
C ILE A 94 6.10 8.64 3.60
N HIS A 95 7.31 9.23 3.65
CA HIS A 95 8.37 8.78 4.57
C HIS A 95 8.02 9.14 6.02
N LYS A 96 7.43 10.33 6.23
CA LYS A 96 6.96 10.76 7.54
C LYS A 96 5.78 9.89 8.01
N ARG A 97 4.88 9.52 7.10
CA ARG A 97 3.75 8.61 7.37
C ARG A 97 4.23 7.22 7.80
N GLU A 98 5.17 6.64 7.05
CA GLU A 98 5.77 5.33 7.37
C GLU A 98 6.49 5.37 8.73
N CYS A 99 7.30 6.39 8.98
CA CYS A 99 7.96 6.57 10.27
C CYS A 99 6.95 6.68 11.41
N PHE A 100 5.88 7.47 11.26
CA PHE A 100 4.84 7.63 12.27
C PHE A 100 4.14 6.30 12.59
N PHE A 101 3.85 5.47 11.58
CA PHE A 101 3.28 4.14 11.81
C PHE A 101 4.19 3.30 12.70
N TYR A 102 5.47 3.19 12.36
CA TYR A 102 6.42 2.35 13.10
C TYR A 102 6.81 2.93 14.47
N SER A 103 6.87 4.25 14.62
CA SER A 103 7.33 4.92 15.84
C SER A 103 6.22 5.16 16.85
N GLU A 104 4.98 5.40 16.40
CA GLU A 104 3.86 5.78 17.26
C GLU A 104 2.78 4.69 17.32
N LEU A 105 2.30 4.23 16.17
CA LEU A 105 1.13 3.33 16.11
C LEU A 105 1.48 1.89 16.42
N LEU A 106 2.55 1.35 15.83
CA LEU A 106 2.95 -0.05 16.03
C LEU A 106 3.28 -0.38 17.50
N PRO A 107 4.00 0.47 18.26
CA PRO A 107 4.20 0.24 19.69
C PRO A 107 2.89 0.23 20.49
N MET A 108 1.92 1.09 20.12
CA MET A 108 0.58 1.07 20.73
C MET A 108 -0.16 -0.22 20.40
N ILE A 109 -0.15 -0.67 19.14
CA ILE A 109 -0.77 -1.93 18.70
C ILE A 109 -0.21 -3.12 19.50
N HIS A 110 1.11 -3.17 19.70
CA HIS A 110 1.76 -4.22 20.50
C HIS A 110 1.43 -4.11 22.00
N ARG A 111 1.52 -2.91 22.58
CA ARG A 111 1.18 -2.68 24.01
C ARG A 111 -0.25 -3.11 24.32
N LEU A 112 -1.18 -2.82 23.41
CA LEU A 112 -2.60 -3.15 23.53
C LEU A 112 -2.94 -4.59 23.10
N GLN A 113 -1.96 -5.35 22.60
CA GLN A 113 -2.12 -6.73 22.14
C GLN A 113 -3.27 -6.90 21.14
N LEU A 114 -3.42 -5.93 20.23
CA LEU A 114 -4.55 -5.94 19.28
C LEU A 114 -4.37 -7.05 18.25
N LEU A 115 -3.16 -7.27 17.75
CA LEU A 115 -2.88 -8.27 16.72
C LEU A 115 -1.99 -9.38 17.29
N ASN A 116 -2.36 -10.63 17.01
CA ASN A 116 -1.54 -11.78 17.35
C ASN A 116 -0.32 -11.83 16.42
N GLN A 117 0.89 -11.80 17.00
CA GLN A 117 2.15 -11.84 16.25
C GLN A 117 2.37 -13.17 15.50
N ASP A 118 1.70 -14.24 15.90
CA ASP A 118 1.70 -15.51 15.17
C ASP A 118 0.81 -15.46 13.91
N GLU A 119 -0.08 -14.47 13.80
CA GLU A 119 -0.96 -14.28 12.65
C GLU A 119 -0.48 -13.18 11.71
N ILE A 120 -0.18 -12.00 12.28
CA ILE A 120 0.26 -10.81 11.55
C ILE A 120 1.49 -10.23 12.23
N LEU A 121 2.58 -10.18 11.48
CA LEU A 121 3.87 -9.66 11.89
C LEU A 121 4.14 -8.32 11.19
N PHE A 122 4.88 -7.44 11.87
CA PHE A 122 5.39 -6.19 11.31
C PHE A 122 6.89 -6.16 11.59
N PRO A 123 7.72 -5.68 10.65
CA PRO A 123 9.15 -5.57 10.89
C PRO A 123 9.41 -4.58 12.04
N LYS A 124 10.26 -4.95 12.99
CA LYS A 124 10.69 -4.02 14.03
C LYS A 124 11.49 -2.89 13.42
N MET A 125 11.14 -1.65 13.74
CA MET A 125 11.97 -0.49 13.43
C MET A 125 13.01 -0.30 14.53
N TYR A 126 14.30 -0.31 14.17
CA TYR A 126 15.40 -0.08 15.11
C TYR A 126 15.77 1.40 15.19
N GLN A 127 15.73 2.09 14.04
CA GLN A 127 16.14 3.48 13.95
C GLN A 127 15.50 4.13 12.73
N TYR A 128 15.26 5.44 12.76
CA TYR A 128 14.88 6.21 11.59
C TYR A 128 15.46 7.62 11.67
N TYR A 129 15.45 8.31 10.54
CA TYR A 129 15.79 9.72 10.43
C TYR A 129 14.88 10.37 9.37
N ILE A 130 14.43 11.57 9.68
CA ILE A 130 13.67 12.43 8.77
C ILE A 130 14.42 13.75 8.75
N GLU A 131 14.83 14.21 7.57
CA GLU A 131 15.39 15.56 7.44
C GLU A 131 14.30 16.60 7.71
N GLU A 132 14.54 17.47 8.68
CA GLU A 132 13.72 18.65 8.92
C GLU A 132 14.11 19.75 7.91
N GLU A 133 13.14 20.56 7.47
CA GLU A 133 13.33 21.63 6.47
C GLU A 133 14.48 22.63 6.76
N ASN A 134 14.99 22.68 8.00
CA ASN A 134 16.01 23.62 8.47
C ASN A 134 17.32 22.98 8.98
N GLY A 135 17.57 21.69 8.74
CA GLY A 135 18.72 20.95 9.30
C GLY A 135 19.79 20.54 8.29
N LYS A 136 21.06 20.43 8.72
CA LYS A 136 22.22 20.13 7.86
C LYS A 136 22.04 18.86 7.03
N ALA A 137 22.28 19.01 5.72
CA ALA A 137 22.15 17.99 4.69
C ALA A 137 22.74 16.62 5.06
N PHE A 138 21.90 15.59 5.00
CA PHE A 138 22.34 14.25 4.64
C PHE A 138 23.04 14.31 3.26
N PRO A 139 23.97 13.41 2.88
CA PRO A 139 24.62 13.42 1.54
C PRO A 139 23.69 13.54 0.33
N ARG A 140 22.39 13.32 0.52
CA ARG A 140 21.31 13.64 -0.42
C ARG A 140 20.04 14.16 0.30
N GLY A 141 20.17 15.02 1.30
CA GLY A 141 19.09 15.81 1.96
C GLY A 141 17.86 15.07 2.52
N GLY A 142 17.91 13.74 2.68
CA GLY A 142 16.74 12.87 2.80
C GLY A 142 16.60 12.16 4.14
N GLY A 143 15.86 11.05 4.17
CA GLY A 143 15.61 10.26 5.38
C GLY A 143 16.10 8.82 5.29
N PHE A 144 16.00 8.06 6.39
CA PHE A 144 16.18 6.61 6.35
C PHE A 144 15.34 5.89 7.41
N ILE A 145 15.12 4.59 7.22
CA ILE A 145 14.58 3.66 8.21
C ILE A 145 15.48 2.43 8.26
N VAL A 146 15.86 2.01 9.48
CA VAL A 146 16.55 0.76 9.77
C VAL A 146 15.54 -0.18 10.43
N MET A 147 15.30 -1.32 9.81
CA MET A 147 14.26 -2.26 10.23
C MET A 147 14.72 -3.72 10.17
N GLU A 148 14.04 -4.57 10.91
CA GLU A 148 14.24 -6.01 10.94
C GLU A 148 14.18 -6.62 9.54
N ASN A 149 15.18 -7.43 9.21
CA ASN A 149 15.16 -8.20 7.97
C ASN A 149 14.36 -9.48 8.19
N LEU A 150 13.09 -9.46 7.79
CA LEU A 150 12.20 -10.63 7.89
C LEU A 150 12.57 -11.76 6.91
N LEU A 151 13.52 -11.52 6.00
CA LEU A 151 13.99 -12.49 5.01
C LEU A 151 15.29 -13.21 5.43
N CYS A 152 15.70 -13.11 6.71
CA CYS A 152 16.84 -13.88 7.23
C CYS A 152 16.56 -15.40 7.19
N GLU A 153 17.64 -16.19 7.20
CA GLU A 153 17.65 -17.62 6.90
C GLU A 153 16.48 -18.40 7.54
N ASN A 154 15.83 -19.23 6.71
CA ASN A 154 14.73 -20.16 7.02
C ASN A 154 13.29 -19.67 6.75
N VAL A 155 13.12 -18.54 6.06
CA VAL A 155 11.82 -18.11 5.54
C VAL A 155 11.75 -18.35 4.03
N GLN A 156 10.90 -19.28 3.60
CA GLN A 156 10.44 -19.29 2.21
C GLN A 156 9.29 -18.30 2.09
N THR A 157 9.50 -17.21 1.34
CA THR A 157 8.39 -16.42 0.83
C THR A 157 7.75 -17.20 -0.32
N VAL A 158 6.42 -17.16 -0.44
CA VAL A 158 5.81 -17.44 -1.75
C VAL A 158 6.45 -16.44 -2.69
N ALA A 159 7.28 -16.91 -3.62
CA ALA A 159 8.19 -16.06 -4.36
C ALA A 159 7.42 -14.85 -4.92
N HIS A 160 7.79 -13.65 -4.47
CA HIS A 160 7.36 -12.40 -5.09
C HIS A 160 8.00 -12.33 -6.47
N CYS A 161 7.43 -13.08 -7.41
CA CYS A 161 7.82 -13.12 -8.80
C CYS A 161 6.71 -12.51 -9.65
N ASP A 162 7.11 -12.03 -10.83
CA ASP A 162 6.19 -11.45 -11.82
C ASP A 162 4.98 -12.35 -12.09
N GLU A 163 5.17 -13.67 -12.04
CA GLU A 163 4.12 -14.67 -12.24
C GLU A 163 3.03 -14.56 -11.16
N LEU A 164 3.42 -14.43 -9.89
CA LEU A 164 2.50 -14.33 -8.77
C LEU A 164 1.80 -12.97 -8.76
N THR A 165 2.51 -11.88 -9.08
CA THR A 165 1.92 -10.54 -9.22
C THR A 165 0.76 -10.56 -10.22
N ILE A 166 0.89 -11.28 -11.34
CA ILE A 166 -0.15 -11.34 -12.38
C ILE A 166 -1.27 -12.31 -11.99
N ARG A 167 -0.90 -13.52 -11.56
CA ARG A 167 -1.82 -14.60 -11.25
C ARG A 167 -2.69 -14.26 -10.03
N GLY A 168 -2.12 -13.60 -9.03
CA GLY A 168 -2.75 -13.37 -7.73
C GLY A 168 -2.63 -14.58 -6.80
N LEU A 169 -3.25 -14.45 -5.64
CA LEU A 169 -3.24 -15.44 -4.55
C LEU A 169 -4.25 -16.55 -4.78
N SER A 170 -3.86 -17.75 -4.35
CA SER A 170 -4.78 -18.89 -4.24
C SER A 170 -5.95 -18.57 -3.32
N SER A 171 -7.07 -19.27 -3.49
CA SER A 171 -8.27 -19.06 -2.64
C SER A 171 -7.95 -19.11 -1.14
N GLN A 172 -7.10 -20.04 -0.70
CA GLN A 172 -6.74 -20.17 0.71
C GLN A 172 -5.90 -18.97 1.20
N GLU A 173 -4.87 -18.58 0.45
CA GLU A 173 -3.99 -17.47 0.82
C GLU A 173 -4.74 -16.14 0.74
N PHE A 174 -5.56 -15.94 -0.29
CA PHE A 174 -6.39 -14.76 -0.48
C PHE A 174 -7.35 -14.57 0.70
N ILE A 175 -8.11 -15.62 1.09
CA ILE A 175 -9.02 -15.55 2.24
C ILE A 175 -8.25 -15.27 3.53
N ARG A 176 -7.07 -15.89 3.71
CA ARG A 176 -6.25 -15.67 4.91
C ARG A 176 -5.75 -14.23 5.00
N THR A 177 -5.24 -13.68 3.91
CA THR A 177 -4.76 -12.29 3.84
C THR A 177 -5.93 -11.31 3.99
N LEU A 178 -7.09 -11.60 3.37
CA LEU A 178 -8.31 -10.79 3.51
C LEU A 178 -8.79 -10.71 4.96
N LYS A 179 -8.81 -11.85 5.68
CA LYS A 179 -9.14 -11.87 7.11
C LYS A 179 -8.13 -11.08 7.94
N SER A 180 -6.86 -11.14 7.57
CA SER A 180 -5.79 -10.41 8.27
C SER A 180 -5.88 -8.90 8.04
N LEU A 181 -6.22 -8.48 6.82
CA LEU A 181 -6.56 -7.09 6.50
C LEU A 181 -7.78 -6.61 7.30
N SER A 182 -8.82 -7.44 7.43
CA SER A 182 -9.99 -7.13 8.26
C SER A 182 -9.61 -6.88 9.72
N LYS A 183 -8.79 -7.77 10.31
CA LYS A 183 -8.25 -7.61 11.67
C LYS A 183 -7.43 -6.32 11.79
N PHE A 184 -6.58 -6.02 10.81
CA PHE A 184 -5.79 -4.80 10.78
C PHE A 184 -6.69 -3.55 10.77
N HIS A 185 -7.77 -3.51 9.98
CA HIS A 185 -8.70 -2.37 10.04
C HIS A 185 -9.47 -2.31 11.37
N ALA A 186 -9.87 -3.48 11.90
CA ALA A 186 -10.65 -3.60 13.11
C ALA A 186 -9.95 -3.03 14.36
N ILE A 187 -8.61 -2.97 14.38
CA ILE A 187 -7.86 -2.35 15.48
C ILE A 187 -8.28 -0.90 15.71
N SER A 188 -8.77 -0.22 14.67
CA SER A 188 -9.27 1.15 14.72
C SER A 188 -10.50 1.33 15.62
N PHE A 189 -11.18 0.25 16.00
CA PHE A 189 -12.32 0.30 16.92
C PHE A 189 -11.90 0.26 18.39
N HIS A 190 -10.64 -0.06 18.68
CA HIS A 190 -10.16 -0.07 20.06
C HIS A 190 -10.14 1.37 20.63
N PRO A 191 -10.77 1.66 21.78
CA PRO A 191 -10.95 3.03 22.27
C PRO A 191 -9.66 3.87 22.36
N GLU A 192 -8.58 3.30 22.94
CA GLU A 192 -7.30 4.02 23.03
C GLU A 192 -6.66 4.32 21.68
N LEU A 193 -6.75 3.39 20.71
CA LEU A 193 -6.17 3.61 19.38
C LEU A 193 -7.07 4.54 18.57
N ARG A 194 -8.40 4.38 18.69
CA ARG A 194 -9.40 5.26 18.10
C ARG A 194 -9.16 6.71 18.49
N TYR A 195 -8.88 6.97 19.77
CA TYR A 195 -8.54 8.31 20.23
C TYR A 195 -7.32 8.90 19.53
N LYS A 196 -6.24 8.12 19.36
CA LYS A 196 -5.03 8.55 18.62
C LYS A 196 -5.32 8.76 17.13
N ILE A 197 -6.15 7.89 16.53
CA ILE A 197 -6.63 8.02 15.14
C ILE A 197 -7.44 9.32 14.97
N ASP A 198 -8.40 9.58 15.85
CA ASP A 198 -9.25 10.77 15.77
C ASP A 198 -8.42 12.06 15.93
N GLN A 199 -7.39 12.06 16.77
CA GLN A 199 -6.42 13.15 16.83
C GLN A 199 -5.64 13.32 15.51
N ALA A 200 -5.16 12.22 14.94
CA ALA A 200 -4.42 12.23 13.68
C ALA A 200 -5.30 12.52 12.45
N GLN A 201 -6.62 12.50 12.60
CA GLN A 201 -7.59 12.91 11.59
C GLN A 201 -7.89 14.41 11.64
N GLN A 202 -7.49 15.15 12.67
CA GLN A 202 -7.66 16.61 12.68
C GLN A 202 -6.74 17.25 11.63
N LEU A 203 -7.13 18.35 10.97
CA LEU A 203 -6.23 18.99 10.00
C LEU A 203 -4.96 19.54 10.67
N MET A 204 -5.10 20.00 11.90
CA MET A 204 -4.02 20.51 12.73
C MET A 204 -4.11 19.89 14.13
N ASP A 205 -2.96 19.64 14.75
CA ASP A 205 -2.87 19.29 16.16
C ASP A 205 -3.11 20.52 17.05
N GLN A 206 -3.14 20.30 18.37
CA GLN A 206 -3.31 21.38 19.37
C GLN A 206 -2.21 22.46 19.35
N HIS A 207 -1.10 22.21 18.65
CA HIS A 207 0.02 23.14 18.48
C HIS A 207 0.04 23.79 17.07
N GLY A 208 -0.95 23.51 16.22
CA GLY A 208 -1.05 24.03 14.85
C GLY A 208 -0.24 23.25 13.81
N ASN A 209 0.33 22.09 14.15
CA ASN A 209 1.07 21.25 13.21
C ASN A 209 0.10 20.41 12.36
N GLN A 210 0.38 20.26 11.06
CA GLN A 210 -0.41 19.38 10.19
C GLN A 210 -0.37 17.92 10.66
N GLN A 211 -1.52 17.24 10.65
CA GLN A 211 -1.58 15.82 10.96
C GLN A 211 -1.37 14.98 9.71
N LEU A 212 -0.31 14.18 9.74
CA LEU A 212 0.17 13.42 8.59
C LEU A 212 -0.80 12.35 8.12
N LEU A 213 -1.65 11.78 8.97
CA LEU A 213 -2.52 10.65 8.59
C LEU A 213 -3.92 11.05 8.15
N ASN A 214 -4.26 12.34 8.17
CA ASN A 214 -5.59 12.84 7.83
C ASN A 214 -6.02 12.42 6.41
N ASN A 215 -7.24 11.85 6.29
CA ASN A 215 -7.79 11.41 4.99
C ASN A 215 -7.86 12.54 3.97
N LYS A 216 -8.35 13.72 4.36
CA LYS A 216 -8.53 14.85 3.46
C LYS A 216 -7.20 15.34 2.91
N LEU A 217 -6.16 15.42 3.73
CA LEU A 217 -4.80 15.73 3.26
C LEU A 217 -4.25 14.61 2.38
N TYR A 218 -4.57 13.35 2.68
CA TYR A 218 -4.23 12.23 1.80
C TYR A 218 -4.91 12.38 0.45
N GLU A 219 -6.22 12.61 0.39
CA GLU A 219 -6.95 12.85 -0.87
C GLU A 219 -6.43 14.12 -1.54
N GLU A 220 -6.29 15.26 -0.87
CA GLU A 220 -5.77 16.49 -1.50
C GLU A 220 -4.34 16.32 -2.05
N SER A 221 -3.50 15.53 -1.39
CA SER A 221 -2.14 15.23 -1.85
C SER A 221 -2.13 14.22 -3.01
N ILE A 222 -3.00 13.21 -2.95
CA ILE A 222 -3.23 12.25 -4.01
C ILE A 222 -3.97 12.94 -5.15
N GLU A 223 -5.24 13.29 -5.01
CA GLU A 223 -6.12 13.99 -5.96
C GLU A 223 -5.61 15.35 -6.46
N GLY A 224 -4.60 15.94 -5.82
CA GLY A 224 -3.86 17.10 -6.33
C GLY A 224 -2.93 16.75 -7.49
N GLU A 225 -1.69 17.26 -7.46
CA GLU A 225 -0.73 17.10 -8.55
C GLU A 225 -0.37 15.63 -8.82
N PHE A 226 -0.30 14.79 -7.78
CA PHE A 226 0.08 13.38 -7.90
C PHE A 226 -0.90 12.61 -8.80
N SER A 227 -2.18 12.62 -8.43
CA SER A 227 -3.26 11.93 -9.12
C SER A 227 -3.37 12.48 -10.50
N LYS A 228 -3.29 13.80 -10.72
CA LYS A 228 -3.39 14.34 -12.08
C LYS A 228 -2.31 13.77 -13.01
N ILE A 229 -1.04 13.79 -12.58
CA ILE A 229 0.08 13.27 -13.38
C ILE A 229 -0.07 11.77 -13.64
N PHE A 230 -0.31 10.97 -12.59
CA PHE A 230 -0.42 9.52 -12.73
C PHE A 230 -1.70 9.08 -13.45
N THR A 231 -2.79 9.84 -13.29
CA THR A 231 -4.05 9.66 -14.03
C THR A 231 -3.80 9.88 -15.51
N GLU A 232 -3.26 11.04 -15.89
CA GLU A 232 -2.96 11.37 -17.28
C GLU A 232 -2.02 10.31 -17.89
N TYR A 233 -1.00 9.88 -17.15
CA TYR A 233 -0.11 8.80 -17.55
C TYR A 233 -0.86 7.48 -17.81
N ALA A 234 -1.63 7.01 -16.84
CA ALA A 234 -2.37 5.75 -16.95
C ALA A 234 -3.40 5.78 -18.09
N LEU A 235 -4.11 6.90 -18.27
CA LEU A 235 -5.09 7.08 -19.35
C LEU A 235 -4.42 7.10 -20.72
N ASN A 236 -3.27 7.77 -20.86
CA ASN A 236 -2.50 7.77 -22.10
C ASN A 236 -1.95 6.38 -22.43
N LEU A 237 -1.42 5.66 -21.43
CA LEU A 237 -0.95 4.28 -21.57
C LEU A 237 -2.09 3.38 -22.06
N LEU A 238 -3.23 3.39 -21.37
CA LEU A 238 -4.41 2.59 -21.73
C LEU A 238 -4.94 2.95 -23.12
N SER A 239 -5.08 4.23 -23.42
CA SER A 239 -5.52 4.72 -24.74
C SER A 239 -4.60 4.26 -25.87
N THR A 240 -3.29 4.20 -25.60
CA THR A 240 -2.29 3.70 -26.55
C THR A 240 -2.39 2.19 -26.73
N LYS A 241 -2.47 1.44 -25.62
CA LYS A 241 -2.62 -0.03 -25.65
C LYS A 241 -3.90 -0.47 -26.38
N PHE A 242 -5.02 0.23 -26.19
CA PHE A 242 -6.28 -0.07 -26.88
C PHE A 242 -6.32 0.37 -28.36
N LYS A 243 -5.20 0.85 -28.92
CA LYS A 243 -4.98 1.10 -30.35
C LYS A 243 -3.89 0.19 -30.93
N ASP A 244 -3.11 -0.47 -30.08
CA ASP A 244 -2.03 -1.35 -30.47
C ASP A 244 -2.56 -2.71 -30.95
N GLN A 245 -2.09 -3.17 -32.11
CA GLN A 245 -2.61 -4.39 -32.75
C GLN A 245 -2.24 -5.65 -31.99
N GLU A 246 -1.07 -5.69 -31.36
CA GLU A 246 -0.65 -6.83 -30.57
C GLU A 246 -1.50 -6.93 -29.29
N PHE A 247 -1.69 -5.83 -28.57
CA PHE A 247 -2.55 -5.77 -27.40
C PHE A 247 -4.01 -6.16 -27.75
N ILE A 248 -4.55 -5.64 -28.86
CA ILE A 248 -5.88 -6.00 -29.35
C ILE A 248 -5.98 -7.50 -29.67
N SER A 249 -4.92 -8.12 -30.21
CA SER A 249 -4.88 -9.57 -30.44
C SER A 249 -5.04 -10.35 -29.14
N TYR A 250 -4.39 -9.92 -28.06
CA TYR A 250 -4.58 -10.54 -26.74
C TYR A 250 -5.99 -10.27 -26.16
N VAL A 251 -6.53 -9.06 -26.31
CA VAL A 251 -7.91 -8.73 -25.90
C VAL A 251 -8.92 -9.64 -26.62
N ASN A 252 -8.76 -9.90 -27.92
CA ASN A 252 -9.64 -10.81 -28.65
C ASN A 252 -9.52 -12.28 -28.19
N GLN A 253 -8.38 -12.67 -27.61
CA GLN A 253 -8.15 -13.98 -27.04
C GLN A 253 -8.63 -14.10 -25.58
N SER A 254 -8.88 -12.99 -24.88
CA SER A 254 -9.39 -12.98 -23.52
C SER A 254 -10.70 -13.76 -23.39
N LYS A 255 -10.82 -14.56 -22.33
CA LYS A 255 -12.08 -15.24 -21.98
C LYS A 255 -13.08 -14.25 -21.39
N VAL A 256 -12.59 -13.27 -20.63
CA VAL A 256 -13.41 -12.22 -20.02
C VAL A 256 -14.04 -11.35 -21.10
N PHE A 257 -13.26 -10.86 -22.06
CA PHE A 257 -13.76 -10.07 -23.19
C PHE A 257 -14.90 -10.79 -23.92
N ARG A 258 -14.69 -12.06 -24.26
CA ARG A 258 -15.68 -12.92 -24.93
C ARG A 258 -16.94 -13.14 -24.07
N SER A 259 -16.78 -13.32 -22.75
CA SER A 259 -17.92 -13.52 -21.84
C SER A 259 -18.75 -12.26 -21.59
N LEU A 260 -18.10 -11.09 -21.51
CA LEU A 260 -18.78 -9.81 -21.29
C LEU A 260 -19.49 -9.32 -22.55
N GLY A 261 -18.99 -9.71 -23.74
CA GLY A 261 -19.62 -9.44 -25.02
C GLY A 261 -19.72 -7.94 -25.37
N LYS A 262 -18.90 -7.10 -24.73
CA LYS A 262 -18.83 -5.66 -25.02
C LYS A 262 -17.91 -5.44 -26.23
N PRO A 263 -18.27 -4.56 -27.17
CA PRO A 263 -17.41 -4.23 -28.30
C PRO A 263 -16.15 -3.48 -27.82
N LEU A 264 -15.06 -3.45 -28.60
CA LEU A 264 -13.81 -2.80 -28.21
C LEU A 264 -14.02 -1.29 -27.95
N GLU A 265 -14.89 -0.67 -28.75
CA GLU A 265 -15.27 0.74 -28.67
C GLU A 265 -15.85 1.10 -27.29
N PHE A 266 -16.55 0.16 -26.64
CA PHE A 266 -17.07 0.38 -25.28
C PHE A 266 -15.95 0.65 -24.28
N TYR A 267 -14.84 -0.10 -24.35
CA TYR A 267 -13.70 0.08 -23.45
C TYR A 267 -12.92 1.35 -23.77
N GLN A 268 -12.79 1.68 -25.06
CA GLN A 268 -12.17 2.94 -25.49
C GLN A 268 -12.95 4.16 -24.97
N GLU A 269 -14.27 4.16 -25.13
CA GLU A 269 -15.14 5.22 -24.57
C GLU A 269 -15.09 5.29 -23.04
N LEU A 270 -14.96 4.13 -22.37
CA LEU A 270 -14.83 4.11 -20.91
C LEU A 270 -13.53 4.77 -20.47
N ILE A 271 -12.41 4.46 -21.14
CA ILE A 271 -11.09 5.06 -20.84
C ILE A 271 -11.17 6.59 -20.94
N GLU A 272 -11.84 7.13 -21.97
CA GLU A 272 -12.03 8.58 -22.14
C GLU A 272 -12.84 9.23 -21.00
N LYS A 273 -13.69 8.45 -20.31
CA LYS A 273 -14.55 8.93 -19.22
C LYS A 273 -13.97 8.68 -17.83
N LEU A 274 -12.91 7.88 -17.69
CA LEU A 274 -12.36 7.45 -16.39
C LEU A 274 -12.03 8.64 -15.47
N ASP A 275 -11.44 9.71 -15.99
CA ASP A 275 -11.10 10.91 -15.20
C ASP A 275 -12.35 11.51 -14.51
N SER A 276 -13.46 11.60 -15.25
CA SER A 276 -14.74 12.11 -14.70
C SER A 276 -15.37 11.18 -13.66
N LEU A 277 -15.15 9.86 -13.76
CA LEU A 277 -15.67 8.87 -12.82
C LEU A 277 -14.95 8.93 -11.47
N TRP A 278 -13.75 9.51 -11.42
CA TRP A 278 -12.97 9.64 -10.20
C TRP A 278 -13.31 10.89 -9.38
N ASN A 279 -13.87 11.92 -10.01
CA ASN A 279 -14.04 13.26 -9.41
C ASN A 279 -15.24 13.44 -8.46
N VAL A 280 -15.89 12.37 -8.00
CA VAL A 280 -17.16 12.51 -7.24
C VAL A 280 -17.26 11.52 -6.07
N TYR A 281 -16.66 11.84 -4.92
CA TYR A 281 -17.31 11.51 -3.65
C TYR A 281 -16.90 12.43 -2.51
N ASP A 282 -17.89 13.12 -1.97
CA ASP A 282 -17.74 13.82 -0.70
C ASP A 282 -17.87 12.82 0.46
N LEU A 283 -16.73 12.33 0.94
CA LEU A 283 -16.64 11.49 2.14
C LEU A 283 -17.02 12.26 3.41
N ASP A 284 -17.02 13.60 3.40
CA ASP A 284 -17.27 14.43 4.59
C ASP A 284 -18.73 14.36 5.07
N SER A 285 -19.63 13.78 4.26
CA SER A 285 -21.06 13.69 4.58
C SER A 285 -21.47 12.52 5.48
N LYS A 286 -20.57 11.57 5.81
CA LYS A 286 -20.92 10.35 6.56
C LYS A 286 -19.97 10.08 7.73
N ASN A 287 -20.41 10.43 8.95
CA ASN A 287 -19.74 10.09 10.23
C ASN A 287 -19.76 8.57 10.52
N SER A 288 -19.05 7.78 9.72
CA SER A 288 -18.93 6.33 9.92
C SER A 288 -17.51 5.93 10.31
N PRO A 289 -17.34 5.08 11.34
CA PRO A 289 -16.03 4.56 11.71
C PRO A 289 -15.41 3.69 10.61
N LEU A 290 -16.22 3.09 9.71
CA LEU A 290 -15.72 2.32 8.56
C LEU A 290 -15.14 3.19 7.44
N LEU A 291 -15.47 4.49 7.44
CA LEU A 291 -14.90 5.50 6.56
C LEU A 291 -13.66 6.18 7.18
N SER A 292 -13.30 5.80 8.40
CA SER A 292 -12.22 6.39 9.19
C SER A 292 -11.52 5.29 10.00
N VAL A 293 -10.95 4.32 9.29
CA VAL A 293 -10.05 3.29 9.87
C VAL A 293 -8.61 3.59 9.50
N LEU A 294 -7.65 3.02 10.22
CA LEU A 294 -6.26 2.99 9.79
C LEU A 294 -6.14 2.09 8.55
N CYS A 295 -5.93 2.68 7.38
CA CYS A 295 -5.66 1.99 6.12
C CYS A 295 -4.15 1.88 5.89
N HIS A 296 -3.70 0.78 5.30
CA HIS A 296 -2.36 0.63 4.76
C HIS A 296 -2.13 1.57 3.56
N GLY A 297 -3.15 1.75 2.71
CA GLY A 297 -3.18 2.69 1.59
C GLY A 297 -2.54 2.22 0.29
N ASP A 298 -1.75 1.15 0.35
CA ASP A 298 -1.22 0.42 -0.81
C ASP A 298 -1.23 -1.09 -0.48
N PHE A 299 -2.40 -1.62 -0.13
CA PHE A 299 -2.52 -3.02 0.27
C PHE A 299 -2.71 -3.94 -0.93
N TRP A 300 -1.62 -4.52 -1.42
CA TRP A 300 -1.57 -5.52 -2.47
C TRP A 300 -0.53 -6.59 -2.14
N LEU A 301 -0.52 -7.67 -2.92
CA LEU A 301 0.28 -8.86 -2.68
C LEU A 301 1.78 -8.57 -2.46
N ASN A 302 2.35 -7.61 -3.19
CA ASN A 302 3.77 -7.32 -3.08
C ASN A 302 4.16 -6.69 -1.73
N ASN A 303 3.17 -6.18 -0.97
CA ASN A 303 3.35 -5.63 0.37
C ASN A 303 2.97 -6.63 1.48
N VAL A 304 2.78 -7.92 1.13
CA VAL A 304 2.46 -9.00 2.07
C VAL A 304 3.46 -10.14 1.94
N LEU A 305 4.32 -10.33 2.94
CA LEU A 305 5.23 -11.47 3.00
C LEU A 305 4.52 -12.68 3.60
N PHE A 306 4.73 -13.86 3.01
CA PHE A 306 4.26 -15.14 3.53
C PHE A 306 5.43 -15.85 4.20
N LEU A 307 5.54 -15.74 5.52
CA LEU A 307 6.68 -16.28 6.26
C LEU A 307 6.45 -17.75 6.62
N GLN A 308 7.02 -18.68 5.85
CA GLN A 308 7.00 -20.10 6.20
C GLN A 308 8.13 -20.43 7.18
N HIS A 309 7.79 -20.79 8.41
CA HIS A 309 8.76 -21.33 9.36
C HIS A 309 9.04 -22.80 9.05
N GLN A 310 10.31 -23.19 8.88
CA GLN A 310 10.75 -24.55 8.52
C GLN A 310 10.19 -25.70 9.38
N GLN A 311 9.70 -25.42 10.58
CA GLN A 311 9.14 -26.43 11.50
C GLN A 311 7.61 -26.58 11.39
N HIS A 312 6.96 -25.76 10.57
CA HIS A 312 5.52 -25.67 10.49
C HIS A 312 5.00 -26.07 9.11
N SER A 313 3.81 -26.69 9.08
CA SER A 313 3.15 -27.03 7.81
C SER A 313 2.90 -25.75 6.98
N PRO A 314 2.82 -25.83 5.64
CA PRO A 314 2.58 -24.65 4.78
C PRO A 314 1.33 -23.83 5.17
N GLN A 315 0.39 -24.46 5.87
CA GLN A 315 -0.85 -23.86 6.36
C GLN A 315 -0.66 -22.95 7.60
N GLN A 316 0.55 -22.85 8.15
CA GLN A 316 0.89 -22.10 9.37
C GLN A 316 1.81 -20.90 9.09
N SER A 317 1.99 -20.46 7.85
CA SER A 317 2.90 -19.35 7.50
C SER A 317 2.47 -18.00 8.10
N THR A 318 3.24 -17.34 8.95
CA THR A 318 2.88 -16.02 9.47
C THR A 318 2.83 -14.99 8.34
N LEU A 319 1.81 -14.12 8.29
CA LEU A 319 1.79 -13.02 7.32
C LEU A 319 2.57 -11.84 7.88
N ALA A 320 3.35 -11.16 7.05
CA ALA A 320 3.93 -9.87 7.44
C ALA A 320 3.48 -8.76 6.49
N PHE A 321 2.96 -7.67 7.06
CA PHE A 321 2.63 -6.47 6.29
C PHE A 321 3.84 -5.52 6.30
N ILE A 322 4.19 -5.00 5.13
CA ILE A 322 5.36 -4.14 4.93
C ILE A 322 4.99 -2.95 4.05
N ASP A 323 5.84 -1.93 4.04
CA ASP A 323 5.71 -0.73 3.18
C ASP A 323 4.50 0.16 3.49
N PHE A 324 4.49 0.74 4.70
CA PHE A 324 3.44 1.66 5.18
C PHE A 324 3.60 3.10 4.66
N GLN A 325 4.17 3.30 3.46
CA GLN A 325 4.38 4.63 2.88
C GLN A 325 3.10 5.42 2.63
N TRP A 326 2.01 4.71 2.34
CA TRP A 326 0.70 5.29 2.04
C TRP A 326 -0.30 5.21 3.21
N VAL A 327 0.20 4.90 4.41
CA VAL A 327 -0.65 4.78 5.59
C VAL A 327 -1.41 6.08 5.86
N HIS A 328 -2.72 5.96 6.05
CA HIS A 328 -3.61 7.07 6.32
C HIS A 328 -4.84 6.57 7.06
N ILE A 329 -5.60 7.49 7.60
CA ILE A 329 -6.93 7.21 8.13
C ILE A 329 -7.90 7.45 7.00
N GLY A 330 -8.79 6.51 6.71
CA GLY A 330 -9.69 6.62 5.57
C GLY A 330 -10.67 5.47 5.45
N PRO A 331 -11.33 5.35 4.29
CA PRO A 331 -12.28 4.28 4.04
C PRO A 331 -11.58 2.95 3.79
N LEU A 332 -11.98 1.93 4.57
CA LEU A 332 -11.46 0.56 4.45
C LEU A 332 -11.60 -0.04 3.04
N PHE A 333 -12.54 0.49 2.26
CA PHE A 333 -12.87 0.05 0.91
C PHE A 333 -11.73 0.28 -0.08
N ARG A 334 -10.85 1.25 0.20
CA ARG A 334 -9.66 1.51 -0.62
C ARG A 334 -8.75 0.28 -0.62
N ASP A 335 -8.31 -0.15 0.56
CA ASP A 335 -7.47 -1.33 0.71
C ASP A 335 -8.20 -2.62 0.32
N LEU A 336 -9.47 -2.76 0.73
CA LEU A 336 -10.27 -3.96 0.43
C LEU A 336 -10.39 -4.20 -1.08
N PHE A 337 -10.86 -3.20 -1.83
CA PHE A 337 -11.10 -3.39 -3.26
C PHE A 337 -9.81 -3.36 -4.07
N TYR A 338 -8.83 -2.54 -3.68
CA TYR A 338 -7.51 -2.60 -4.32
C TYR A 338 -6.89 -4.00 -4.17
N PHE A 339 -6.97 -4.60 -2.99
CA PHE A 339 -6.50 -5.98 -2.76
C PHE A 339 -7.26 -7.01 -3.60
N ILE A 340 -8.60 -6.92 -3.64
CA ILE A 340 -9.43 -7.81 -4.49
C ILE A 340 -8.98 -7.72 -5.95
N TYR A 341 -8.83 -6.50 -6.50
CA TYR A 341 -8.50 -6.32 -7.90
C TYR A 341 -7.07 -6.72 -8.23
N SER A 342 -6.10 -6.35 -7.38
CA SER A 342 -4.68 -6.57 -7.63
C SER A 342 -4.20 -7.98 -7.28
N SER A 343 -4.80 -8.63 -6.29
CA SER A 343 -4.15 -9.74 -5.57
C SER A 343 -4.97 -11.03 -5.50
N SER A 344 -6.18 -11.06 -6.05
CA SER A 344 -6.97 -12.29 -6.15
C SER A 344 -6.63 -13.09 -7.40
N GLU A 345 -6.71 -14.43 -7.34
CA GLU A 345 -6.81 -15.23 -8.56
C GLU A 345 -8.06 -14.88 -9.37
N LEU A 346 -7.96 -15.02 -10.69
CA LEU A 346 -9.02 -14.62 -11.62
C LEU A 346 -10.37 -15.30 -11.34
N ASP A 347 -10.35 -16.56 -10.89
CA ASP A 347 -11.59 -17.29 -10.55
C ASP A 347 -12.28 -16.71 -9.30
N ILE A 348 -11.50 -16.22 -8.33
CA ILE A 348 -12.04 -15.50 -7.16
C ILE A 348 -12.61 -14.16 -7.62
N TYR A 349 -11.90 -13.42 -8.48
CA TYR A 349 -12.43 -12.16 -8.98
C TYR A 349 -13.74 -12.40 -9.76
N LEU A 350 -13.80 -13.41 -10.63
CA LEU A 350 -15.04 -13.77 -11.33
C LEU A 350 -16.17 -14.13 -10.35
N LEU A 351 -15.88 -14.86 -9.27
CA LEU A 351 -16.85 -15.11 -8.20
C LEU A 351 -17.38 -13.80 -7.59
N LEU A 352 -16.48 -12.84 -7.33
CA LEU A 352 -16.79 -11.54 -6.73
C LEU A 352 -17.38 -10.54 -7.73
N SER A 353 -17.43 -10.85 -9.03
CA SER A 353 -18.14 -10.03 -10.01
C SER A 353 -19.66 -10.17 -9.89
N ASP A 354 -20.15 -11.30 -9.34
CA ASP A 354 -21.55 -11.49 -8.96
C ASP A 354 -21.83 -10.79 -7.62
N GLU A 355 -22.75 -9.83 -7.64
CA GLU A 355 -23.08 -9.00 -6.47
C GLU A 355 -23.51 -9.81 -5.24
N ARG A 356 -24.35 -10.83 -5.44
CA ARG A 356 -24.84 -11.65 -4.32
C ARG A 356 -23.70 -12.48 -3.73
N LYS A 357 -22.91 -13.14 -4.58
CA LYS A 357 -21.79 -13.97 -4.13
C LYS A 357 -20.70 -13.13 -3.46
N LYS A 358 -20.42 -11.94 -4.00
CA LYS A 358 -19.53 -10.96 -3.39
C LYS A 358 -20.00 -10.55 -2.00
N GLN A 359 -21.28 -10.22 -1.85
CA GLN A 359 -21.86 -9.88 -0.56
C GLN A 359 -21.72 -11.03 0.45
N GLU A 360 -22.13 -12.25 0.07
CA GLU A 360 -22.01 -13.44 0.92
C GLU A 360 -20.54 -13.70 1.32
N PHE A 361 -19.61 -13.62 0.37
CA PHE A 361 -18.18 -13.85 0.60
C PHE A 361 -17.55 -12.80 1.51
N LEU A 362 -17.79 -11.51 1.25
CA LEU A 362 -17.24 -10.41 2.05
C LEU A 362 -17.85 -10.40 3.46
N LEU A 363 -19.14 -10.72 3.60
CA LEU A 363 -19.75 -10.90 4.91
C LEU A 363 -19.04 -12.01 5.70
N GLN A 364 -18.81 -13.16 5.07
CA GLN A 364 -18.22 -14.32 5.72
C GLN A 364 -16.75 -14.09 6.10
N HIS A 365 -15.95 -13.46 5.23
CA HIS A 365 -14.48 -13.43 5.37
C HIS A 365 -13.90 -12.09 5.78
N TYR A 366 -14.69 -11.02 5.79
CA TYR A 366 -14.19 -9.68 6.08
C TYR A 366 -15.07 -8.94 7.10
N PHE A 367 -16.34 -8.73 6.80
CA PHE A 367 -17.22 -7.92 7.65
C PHE A 367 -17.64 -8.61 8.95
N SER A 368 -17.70 -9.94 9.00
CA SER A 368 -17.96 -10.69 10.25
C SER A 368 -16.91 -10.40 11.33
N ILE A 369 -15.64 -10.29 10.95
CA ILE A 369 -14.53 -9.93 11.85
C ILE A 369 -14.66 -8.49 12.32
N LEU A 370 -14.94 -7.56 11.41
CA LEU A 370 -15.19 -6.15 11.77
C LEU A 370 -16.36 -6.04 12.75
N GLN A 371 -17.44 -6.76 12.50
CA GLN A 371 -18.61 -6.79 13.36
C GLN A 371 -18.28 -7.33 14.76
N GLU A 372 -17.55 -8.45 14.85
CA GLU A 372 -17.12 -9.02 16.13
C GLU A 372 -16.32 -8.02 16.97
N TRP A 373 -15.36 -7.34 16.34
CA TRP A 373 -14.51 -6.35 17.00
C TRP A 373 -15.28 -5.08 17.36
N PHE A 374 -16.16 -4.63 16.48
CA PHE A 374 -17.03 -3.50 16.74
C PHE A 374 -17.91 -3.79 17.97
N GLU A 375 -18.56 -4.95 18.02
CA GLU A 375 -19.40 -5.39 19.14
C GLU A 375 -18.61 -5.48 20.45
N LYS A 376 -17.34 -5.89 20.38
CA LYS A 376 -16.45 -5.94 21.54
C LYS A 376 -16.16 -4.56 22.16
N TYR A 377 -16.15 -3.49 21.35
CA TYR A 377 -15.72 -2.15 21.80
C TYR A 377 -16.82 -1.08 21.79
N LYS A 378 -18.00 -1.36 21.21
CA LYS A 378 -19.09 -0.37 21.04
C LYS A 378 -19.55 0.31 22.32
N ASP A 379 -19.60 -0.41 23.44
CA ASP A 379 -20.10 0.11 24.72
C ASP A 379 -19.09 1.03 25.42
N ASN A 380 -17.84 1.06 24.95
CA ASN A 380 -16.75 1.86 25.52
C ASN A 380 -16.52 3.19 24.78
N SER A 381 -17.43 3.56 23.87
CA SER A 381 -17.36 4.84 23.17
C SER A 381 -18.76 5.39 22.95
N GLU A 382 -18.98 6.65 23.31
CA GLU A 382 -20.23 7.36 23.04
C GLU A 382 -20.47 7.61 21.53
N SER A 383 -19.56 7.17 20.64
CA SER A 383 -19.54 7.47 19.21
C SER A 383 -19.53 6.26 18.26
N LEU A 384 -19.68 5.02 18.73
CA LEU A 384 -19.63 3.85 17.85
C LEU A 384 -21.01 3.50 17.26
N VAL A 385 -20.98 3.23 15.96
CA VAL A 385 -22.10 3.16 15.00
C VAL A 385 -22.88 1.83 15.03
N ASN A 386 -24.21 1.87 15.13
CA ASN A 386 -25.09 0.69 15.19
C ASN A 386 -24.79 -0.39 14.11
N VAL A 387 -24.90 -1.69 14.45
CA VAL A 387 -24.75 -2.88 13.57
C VAL A 387 -25.51 -2.78 12.24
N ASP A 388 -26.69 -2.16 12.24
CA ASP A 388 -27.48 -1.89 11.01
C ASP A 388 -26.65 -1.15 9.94
N THR A 389 -25.60 -0.46 10.36
CA THR A 389 -24.69 0.27 9.50
C THR A 389 -23.76 -0.64 8.70
N ILE A 390 -23.30 -1.78 9.23
CA ILE A 390 -22.43 -2.71 8.48
C ILE A 390 -23.17 -3.28 7.27
N LEU A 391 -24.46 -3.63 7.43
CA LEU A 391 -25.30 -4.10 6.33
C LEU A 391 -25.58 -2.98 5.31
N ASN A 392 -25.89 -1.76 5.77
CA ASN A 392 -26.01 -0.58 4.91
C ASN A 392 -24.69 -0.21 4.20
N PHE A 393 -23.53 -0.68 4.69
CA PHE A 393 -22.23 -0.47 4.06
C PHE A 393 -21.91 -1.49 2.97
N MET A 394 -22.50 -2.70 2.99
CA MET A 394 -22.41 -3.61 1.85
C MET A 394 -23.09 -3.02 0.61
N GLU A 395 -24.14 -2.22 0.80
CA GLU A 395 -24.79 -1.46 -0.27
C GLU A 395 -23.89 -0.32 -0.77
N GLN A 396 -23.19 0.38 0.13
CA GLN A 396 -22.21 1.42 -0.21
C GLN A 396 -20.91 0.87 -0.81
N ALA A 397 -20.59 -0.40 -0.58
CA ALA A 397 -19.38 -1.04 -1.10
C ALA A 397 -19.33 -0.91 -2.62
N ASN A 398 -20.47 -0.97 -3.31
CA ASN A 398 -20.54 -0.80 -4.75
C ASN A 398 -20.21 0.62 -5.22
N THR A 399 -20.58 1.64 -4.45
CA THR A 399 -20.19 3.03 -4.73
C THR A 399 -18.72 3.27 -4.39
N LEU A 400 -18.23 2.70 -3.28
CA LEU A 400 -16.90 2.95 -2.76
C LEU A 400 -15.82 2.07 -3.39
N LYS A 401 -16.20 1.03 -4.16
CA LYS A 401 -15.25 0.20 -4.90
C LYS A 401 -14.40 0.98 -5.90
N ARG A 402 -14.87 2.16 -6.34
CA ARG A 402 -14.10 3.08 -7.19
C ARG A 402 -12.77 3.51 -6.59
N LEU A 403 -12.66 3.58 -5.26
CA LEU A 403 -11.40 3.95 -4.59
C LEU A 403 -10.32 2.90 -4.87
N GLY A 404 -10.69 1.61 -4.81
CA GLY A 404 -9.81 0.51 -5.19
C GLY A 404 -9.60 0.40 -6.71
N LEU A 405 -10.63 0.70 -7.52
CA LEU A 405 -10.51 0.69 -8.99
C LEU A 405 -9.50 1.73 -9.48
N LYS A 406 -9.56 2.96 -8.96
CA LYS A 406 -8.60 4.03 -9.27
C LYS A 406 -7.18 3.58 -8.93
N GLN A 407 -6.95 3.06 -7.73
CA GLN A 407 -5.64 2.56 -7.32
C GLN A 407 -5.12 1.42 -8.22
N PHE A 408 -5.98 0.50 -8.63
CA PHE A 408 -5.60 -0.56 -9.56
C PHE A 408 -5.21 -0.01 -10.93
N ILE A 409 -5.99 0.93 -11.49
CA ILE A 409 -5.69 1.52 -12.80
C ILE A 409 -4.34 2.25 -12.79
N LEU A 410 -4.04 2.98 -11.71
CA LEU A 410 -2.75 3.65 -11.54
C LEU A 410 -1.56 2.68 -11.41
N SER A 411 -1.79 1.44 -11.00
CA SER A 411 -0.76 0.40 -10.86
C SER A 411 -0.77 -0.61 -12.01
N PHE A 412 -1.65 -0.47 -13.00
CA PHE A 412 -1.85 -1.49 -14.04
C PHE A 412 -0.61 -1.72 -14.91
N GLU A 413 0.21 -0.70 -15.11
CA GLU A 413 1.49 -0.83 -15.81
C GLU A 413 2.38 -1.92 -15.21
N ILE A 414 2.40 -2.06 -13.88
CA ILE A 414 3.20 -3.07 -13.18
C ILE A 414 2.81 -4.48 -13.64
N PHE A 415 1.52 -4.71 -13.92
CA PHE A 415 1.03 -6.00 -14.43
C PHE A 415 1.49 -6.25 -15.87
N LEU A 416 1.48 -5.22 -16.71
CA LEU A 416 1.97 -5.32 -18.09
C LEU A 416 3.48 -5.60 -18.13
N ASP A 417 4.25 -4.86 -17.32
CA ASP A 417 5.69 -5.02 -17.19
C ASP A 417 6.06 -6.41 -16.67
N SER A 418 5.31 -6.91 -15.68
CA SER A 418 5.46 -8.27 -15.17
C SER A 418 5.18 -9.29 -16.26
N ALA A 419 4.09 -9.13 -17.03
CA ALA A 419 3.73 -10.03 -18.11
C ALA A 419 4.80 -10.04 -19.22
N GLN A 420 5.36 -8.88 -19.52
CA GLN A 420 6.48 -8.73 -20.45
C GLN A 420 7.74 -9.44 -19.97
N ARG A 421 8.10 -9.34 -18.67
CA ARG A 421 9.27 -10.01 -18.10
C ARG A 421 9.14 -11.54 -18.09
N VAL A 422 7.95 -12.07 -17.76
CA VAL A 422 7.68 -13.52 -17.83
C VAL A 422 7.68 -14.00 -19.29
N ASN A 423 7.26 -13.13 -20.21
CA ASN A 423 7.28 -13.34 -21.66
C ASN A 423 6.55 -14.62 -22.11
N GLN A 424 5.37 -14.86 -21.52
CA GLN A 424 4.50 -15.97 -21.86
C GLN A 424 3.06 -15.47 -22.07
N THR A 425 2.41 -15.96 -23.13
CA THR A 425 1.06 -15.52 -23.55
C THR A 425 0.02 -15.63 -22.44
N GLU A 426 0.06 -16.68 -21.62
CA GLU A 426 -0.89 -16.88 -20.52
C GLU A 426 -0.90 -15.71 -19.53
N TYR A 427 0.26 -15.13 -19.23
CA TYR A 427 0.39 -14.05 -18.26
C TYR A 427 -0.10 -12.71 -18.83
N TRP A 428 0.10 -12.46 -20.13
CA TRP A 428 -0.56 -11.36 -20.82
C TRP A 428 -2.09 -11.48 -20.77
N LEU A 429 -2.61 -12.69 -21.05
CA LEU A 429 -4.05 -12.95 -20.98
C LEU A 429 -4.61 -12.74 -19.56
N ASN A 430 -3.90 -13.18 -18.52
CA ASN A 430 -4.31 -12.97 -17.14
C ASN A 430 -4.32 -11.48 -16.75
N ALA A 431 -3.30 -10.71 -17.14
CA ALA A 431 -3.27 -9.26 -16.90
C ALA A 431 -4.43 -8.54 -17.62
N ILE A 432 -4.71 -8.92 -18.86
CA ILE A 432 -5.80 -8.35 -19.66
C ILE A 432 -7.19 -8.75 -19.13
N ASP A 433 -7.39 -10.02 -18.79
CA ASP A 433 -8.63 -10.51 -18.18
C ASP A 433 -8.95 -9.71 -16.91
N ARG A 434 -7.95 -9.46 -16.06
CA ARG A 434 -8.08 -8.65 -14.85
C ARG A 434 -8.44 -7.19 -15.15
N LEU A 435 -7.76 -6.54 -16.11
CA LEU A 435 -8.09 -5.19 -16.54
C LEU A 435 -9.53 -5.07 -17.03
N LEU A 436 -9.99 -6.02 -17.84
CA LEU A 436 -11.32 -6.00 -18.41
C LEU A 436 -12.42 -6.20 -17.36
N LEU A 437 -12.14 -6.97 -16.30
CA LEU A 437 -13.03 -7.06 -15.14
C LEU A 437 -13.10 -5.75 -14.36
N VAL A 438 -11.95 -5.08 -14.16
CA VAL A 438 -11.90 -3.75 -13.53
C VAL A 438 -12.70 -2.74 -14.34
N PHE A 439 -12.55 -2.73 -15.67
CA PHE A 439 -13.36 -1.88 -16.55
C PHE A 439 -14.85 -2.22 -16.52
N HIS A 440 -15.20 -3.50 -16.41
CA HIS A 440 -16.58 -3.88 -16.21
C HIS A 440 -17.13 -3.31 -14.89
N ASP A 441 -16.37 -3.42 -13.80
CA ASP A 441 -16.73 -2.86 -12.51
C ASP A 441 -16.82 -1.32 -12.55
N CYS A 442 -15.92 -0.64 -13.26
CA CYS A 442 -15.96 0.81 -13.50
C CYS A 442 -17.27 1.24 -14.18
N ALA A 443 -17.77 0.47 -15.14
CA ALA A 443 -19.00 0.80 -15.86
C ALA A 443 -20.29 0.58 -15.05
N LEU A 444 -20.19 -0.08 -13.88
CA LEU A 444 -21.31 -0.30 -12.97
C LEU A 444 -21.39 0.73 -11.84
N VAL A 445 -20.36 1.57 -11.69
CA VAL A 445 -20.31 2.72 -10.77
C VAL A 445 -20.83 3.96 -11.49
#